data_AF-A0A354GZA3-F1
#
_entry.id   AF-A0A354GZA3-F1
#
_cell.length_a   1.000
_cell.length_b   1.000
_cell.length_c   1.000
_cell.angle_alpha   90.00
_cell.angle_beta   90.00
_cell.angle_gamma   90.00
#
_symmetry.space_group_name_H-M   'P 1'
#
loop_
_entity.id
_entity.type
_entity.pdbx_description
1 polymer ?
#
loop_
_entity_poly.entity_id
_entity_poly.type
_entity_poly.pdbx_seq_one_letter_code
_entity_poly.pdbx_strand_id
1 'polypeptide(L)' 'MVITLTPQLEAALSEQAGRRGMAPEVLALDALRKHFLPASDPLEPRDEWERQLFGAAIDCGVSVPDSALSSDGLYE' A
#
# COMPACT_ATOMS: atom_id res chain seq x y z
N MET A 1 17.29 10.03 4.18
CA MET A 1 16.88 11.41 4.53
C MET A 1 16.45 11.39 5.98
N VAL A 2 16.96 12.29 6.83
CA VAL A 2 16.61 12.34 8.26
C VAL A 2 15.70 13.54 8.48
N ILE A 3 14.49 13.31 9.00
CA ILE A 3 13.53 14.37 9.35
C ILE A 3 13.45 14.42 10.87
N THR A 4 13.69 15.59 11.44
CA THR A 4 13.57 15.82 12.89
C THR A 4 12.13 16.21 13.21
N LEU A 5 11.44 15.37 13.98
CA LEU A 5 10.07 15.65 14.44
C LEU A 5 10.11 16.44 15.76
N THR A 6 9.07 17.24 16.00
CA THR A 6 8.86 17.80 17.34
C THR A 6 8.36 16.68 18.27
N PRO A 7 8.64 16.75 19.59
CA PRO A 7 8.23 15.70 20.53
C PRO A 7 6.72 15.43 20.54
N GLN A 8 5.93 16.48 20.30
CA GLN A 8 4.47 16.39 20.21
C GLN A 8 4.03 15.58 18.98
N LEU A 9 4.69 15.81 17.84
CA LEU A 9 4.38 15.12 16.59
C LEU A 9 4.84 13.65 16.64
N GLU A 10 6.00 13.39 17.24
CA GLU A 10 6.50 12.03 17.46
C GLU A 10 5.57 11.18 18.34
N ALA A 11 5.06 11.77 19.44
CA ALA A 11 4.10 11.10 20.32
C ALA A 11 2.79 10.77 19.59
N ALA A 12 2.23 11.74 18.86
CA ALA A 12 1.00 11.54 18.10
C ALA A 12 1.17 10.49 16.98
N LEU A 13 2.32 10.51 16.28
CA LEU A 13 2.64 9.53 15.25
C LEU A 13 2.74 8.11 15.84
N SER A 14 3.43 7.96 16.96
CA SER A 14 3.62 6.69 17.65
C SER A 14 2.30 6.11 18.14
N GLU A 15 1.43 6.94 18.73
CA GLU A 15 0.11 6.54 19.16
C GLU A 15 -0.75 6.07 17.97
N GLN A 16 -0.78 6.85 16.89
CA GLN A 16 -1.56 6.53 15.70
C GLN A 16 -1.04 5.28 14.98
N ALA A 17 0.28 5.08 14.97
CA ALA A 17 0.93 3.89 14.44
C ALA A 17 0.54 2.64 15.25
N GLY A 18 0.58 2.75 16.58
CA GLY A 18 0.14 1.69 17.50
C GLY A 18 -1.32 1.29 17.28
N ARG A 19 -2.23 2.26 17.12
CA ARG A 19 -3.65 2.01 16.81
C ARG A 19 -3.87 1.27 15.48
N ARG A 20 -2.95 1.43 14.52
CA ARG A 20 -3.04 0.83 13.18
C ARG A 20 -2.19 -0.44 13.02
N GLY A 21 -1.42 -0.83 14.05
CA GLY A 21 -0.49 -1.95 13.98
C GLY A 21 0.63 -1.73 12.95
N MET A 22 1.01 -0.48 12.68
CA MET A 22 2.03 -0.13 11.70
C MET A 22 3.25 0.48 12.39
N ALA A 23 4.40 0.47 11.72
CA ALA A 23 5.56 1.22 12.17
C ALA A 23 5.34 2.73 11.97
N PRO A 24 5.81 3.61 12.89
CA PRO A 24 5.68 5.05 12.78
C PRO A 24 6.22 5.62 11.45
N GLU A 25 7.32 5.06 10.95
CA GLU A 25 7.97 5.48 9.70
C GLU A 25 7.08 5.19 8.49
N VAL A 26 6.42 4.03 8.48
CA VAL A 26 5.49 3.65 7.40
C VAL A 26 4.30 4.60 7.38
N LEU A 27 3.76 4.92 8.55
CA LEU A 27 2.66 5.89 8.68
C LEU A 27 3.08 7.30 8.25
N ALA A 28 4.29 7.73 8.60
CA ALA A 28 4.84 9.02 8.18
C ALA A 28 5.02 9.08 6.65
N LEU A 29 5.57 8.02 6.05
CA LEU A 29 5.73 7.94 4.60
C LEU A 29 4.38 7.95 3.87
N ASP A 30 3.38 7.22 4.36
CA ASP A 30 2.04 7.22 3.78
C ASP A 30 1.38 8.60 3.83
N ALA A 31 1.53 9.30 4.96
CA ALA A 31 1.05 10.68 5.10
C ALA A 31 1.77 11.62 4.12
N LEU A 32 3.10 11.54 4.02
CA LEU A 32 3.86 12.35 3.06
C LEU A 32 3.45 12.04 1.61
N ARG A 33 3.28 10.77 1.25
CA ARG A 33 2.81 10.37 -0.08
C ARG A 33 1.46 10.99 -0.41
N LYS A 34 0.50 10.94 0.51
CA LYS A 34 -0.83 11.53 0.32
C LYS A 34 -0.83 13.04 0.12
N HIS A 35 0.09 13.75 0.77
CA HIS A 35 0.15 15.20 0.71
C HIS A 35 1.02 15.73 -0.42
N PHE A 36 2.08 15.01 -0.81
CA PHE A 36 3.09 15.51 -1.74
C PHE A 36 3.10 14.81 -3.09
N LEU A 37 2.60 13.57 -3.20
CA LEU A 37 2.44 12.98 -4.51
C LEU A 37 1.13 13.50 -5.12
N PRO A 38 1.12 13.85 -6.42
CA PRO A 38 -0.14 14.02 -7.12
C PRO A 38 -0.96 12.75 -6.91
N ALA A 39 -2.27 12.89 -6.70
CA ALA A 39 -3.16 11.75 -6.71
C ALA A 39 -2.83 10.96 -7.98
N SER A 40 -2.41 9.70 -7.81
CA SER A 40 -2.05 8.88 -8.95
C SER A 40 -3.30 8.86 -9.82
N ASP A 41 -3.23 9.49 -10.99
CA ASP A 41 -4.32 9.43 -11.94
C ASP A 41 -4.67 7.95 -12.13
N PRO A 42 -5.97 7.60 -12.18
CA PRO A 42 -6.35 6.23 -12.46
C PRO A 42 -5.57 5.78 -13.69
N LEU A 43 -4.84 4.67 -13.55
CA LEU A 43 -3.98 4.14 -14.60
C LEU A 43 -4.85 3.90 -15.84
N GLU A 44 -4.78 4.82 -16.80
CA GLU A 44 -5.45 4.63 -18.08
C GLU A 44 -4.64 3.61 -18.89
N PRO A 45 -5.28 2.52 -19.37
CA PRO A 45 -4.61 1.55 -20.21
C PRO A 45 -4.07 2.22 -21.47
N ARG A 46 -2.77 2.10 -21.71
CA ARG A 46 -2.06 2.74 -22.82
C ARG A 46 -2.22 1.96 -24.12
N ASP A 47 -2.52 0.67 -24.03
CA ASP A 47 -2.75 -0.21 -25.17
C ASP A 47 -3.91 -1.20 -24.95
N GLU A 48 -4.21 -1.95 -26.00
CA GLU A 48 -5.30 -2.94 -26.00
C GLU A 48 -5.04 -4.12 -25.06
N TRP A 49 -3.77 -4.47 -24.82
CA TRP A 49 -3.37 -5.54 -23.93
C TRP A 49 -3.60 -5.14 -22.47
N GLU A 50 -3.17 -3.93 -22.07
CA GLU A 50 -3.42 -3.36 -20.75
C GLU A 50 -4.93 -3.19 -20.53
N ARG A 51 -5.70 -2.79 -21.54
CA ARG A 51 -7.15 -2.64 -21.41
C ARG A 51 -7.83 -3.98 -21.13
N GLN A 52 -7.41 -5.04 -21.82
CA GLN A 52 -7.91 -6.40 -21.58
C GLN A 52 -7.51 -6.89 -20.19
N LEU A 53 -6.28 -6.63 -19.75
CA LEU A 53 -5.79 -7.00 -18.42
C LEU A 53 -6.58 -6.29 -17.30
N PHE A 54 -6.77 -4.97 -17.42
CA PHE A 54 -7.58 -4.21 -16.45
C PHE A 54 -9.04 -4.69 -16.44
N GLY A 55 -9.63 -4.98 -17.60
CA GLY A 55 -10.98 -5.56 -17.68
C GLY A 55 -11.10 -6.92 -16.99
N ALA A 56 -10.14 -7.81 -17.21
CA ALA A 56 -10.11 -9.12 -16.55
C ALA A 56 -9.87 -9.00 -15.03
N ALA A 57 -9.02 -8.06 -14.61
CA ALA A 57 -8.70 -7.86 -13.19
C ALA A 57 -9.88 -7.26 -12.39
N ILE A 58 -10.73 -6.44 -13.03
CA ILE A 58 -11.93 -5.86 -12.37
C ILE A 58 -12.97 -6.94 -12.05
N ASP A 59 -13.13 -7.96 -12.89
CA ASP A 59 -14.01 -9.10 -12.61
C ASP A 59 -13.40 -10.10 -11.61
N CYS A 60 -12.07 -10.13 -11.48
CA CYS A 60 -11.37 -10.88 -10.46
C CYS A 60 -11.30 -10.12 -9.13
N GLY A 61 -12.46 -9.93 -8.48
CA GLY A 61 -12.61 -9.19 -7.22
C GLY A 61 -11.87 -9.70 -5.98
N VAL A 62 -10.83 -10.54 -6.11
CA VAL A 62 -9.97 -10.96 -5.00
C VAL A 62 -8.58 -11.30 -5.54
N SER A 63 -7.56 -10.48 -5.24
CA SER A 63 -6.19 -10.99 -5.21
C SER A 63 -6.14 -12.01 -4.08
N VAL A 64 -5.90 -13.28 -4.39
CA VAL A 64 -5.76 -14.33 -3.38
C VAL A 64 -4.65 -13.90 -2.41
N PRO A 65 -4.86 -13.93 -1.09
CA PRO A 65 -3.80 -13.57 -0.14
C PRO A 65 -2.56 -14.42 -0.39
N ASP A 66 -1.38 -13.86 -0.17
CA ASP A 66 -0.07 -14.50 -0.41
C ASP A 66 0.02 -15.90 0.23
N SER A 67 -0.64 -16.11 1.38
CA SER A 67 -0.76 -17.40 2.05
C SER A 67 -1.47 -18.49 1.23
N ALA A 68 -2.37 -18.13 0.32
CA ALA A 68 -3.06 -19.05 -0.58
C ALA A 68 -2.22 -19.40 -1.82
N LEU A 69 -1.13 -18.67 -2.05
CA LEU A 69 -0.14 -18.93 -3.11
C LEU A 69 1.13 -19.56 -2.55
N SER A 70 1.22 -19.81 -1.23
CA SER A 70 2.35 -20.51 -0.65
C SER A 70 2.37 -21.97 -1.13
N SER A 71 3.53 -22.38 -1.62
CA SER A 71 3.84 -23.76 -2.03
C SER A 71 4.03 -24.72 -0.85
N ASP A 72 3.90 -24.25 0.39
CA ASP A 72 4.01 -25.06 1.61
C ASP A 72 2.81 -26.03 1.68
N GLY A 73 3.02 -27.26 1.19
CA GLY A 73 2.03 -28.34 1.20
C GLY A 73 1.80 -29.02 -0.15
N LEU A 74 2.45 -28.57 -1.23
CA LEU A 74 2.37 -29.23 -2.55
C LEU A 74 3.34 -30.43 -2.71
N TYR A 75 4.18 -30.68 -1.71
CA TYR A 75 5.15 -31.78 -1.69
C TYR A 75 5.10 -32.58 -0.37
N GLU A 76 3.89 -32.90 0.10
CA GLU A 76 3.66 -34.02 1.04
C GLU A 76 3.09 -35.22 0.28
#